data_AF-Q9AH54-F1
#
_entry.id   AF-Q9AH54-F1
#
_cell.length_a   1.000
_cell.length_b   1.000
_cell.length_c   1.000
_cell.angle_alpha   90.00
_cell.angle_beta   90.00
_cell.angle_gamma   90.00
#
_symmetry.space_group_name_H-M   'P 1'
#
loop_
_entity.id
_entity.type
_entity.pdbx_description
1 polymer ?
#
loop_
_entity_poly.entity_id
_entity_poly.type
_entity_poly.pdbx_seq_one_letter_code
_entity_poly.pdbx_strand_id
1 'polypeptide(L)'
;EMPIHLSVQANTTNYWGVKFWQNIGVERIILSRELSMEEIAEIRQQCPDIELEVFIHGALCIAYSGRCLLSGYFNHRDPNQGTCTNSCRWDYKVHNATESDAGDAQLLQGFNFEKAQEEANQNFEGINGQKRHPYADKVFLIEESNRPGEMMPIMEDEHGTYIMNSKDLRSIEVVEKLAKIGVDSLKVEGRTKSLYYVARVAQSYRKAIDDAVAGRPFDYSLLSELEGLANRGYTSGFLERHQTQDYQNYLTGHSIAKQSQYVGHVTEIDAEGWATVEVKNRFAIGDSLEIIHPSGNQTIKLEQMARKGQPVDVAPGNGIQVKIPNMRGKEKALIARVLNP
;
A
#
# COMPACT_ATOMS: atom_id res chain seq x y z
N GLU A 1 -33.59 8.64 4.33
CA GLU A 1 -32.97 7.53 5.07
C GLU A 1 -31.54 7.39 4.57
N MET A 2 -30.56 7.12 5.44
CA MET A 2 -29.14 7.01 5.06
C MET A 2 -28.71 5.55 5.18
N PRO A 3 -28.13 4.94 4.13
CA PRO A 3 -27.74 3.53 4.18
C PRO A 3 -26.67 3.30 5.25
N ILE A 4 -26.82 2.22 6.02
CA ILE A 4 -25.88 1.84 7.09
C ILE A 4 -24.94 0.77 6.56
N HIS A 5 -23.64 1.05 6.55
CA HIS A 5 -22.60 0.11 6.15
C HIS A 5 -21.82 -0.37 7.37
N LEU A 6 -21.57 -1.67 7.45
CA LEU A 6 -20.84 -2.28 8.55
C LEU A 6 -19.33 -2.25 8.31
N SER A 7 -18.59 -1.64 9.24
CA SER A 7 -17.14 -1.59 9.25
C SER A 7 -16.50 -2.97 9.41
N VAL A 8 -15.33 -3.17 8.80
CA VAL A 8 -14.50 -4.38 8.97
C VAL A 8 -14.20 -4.71 10.43
N GLN A 9 -14.23 -3.71 11.33
CA GLN A 9 -14.00 -3.90 12.77
C GLN A 9 -15.07 -4.76 13.47
N ALA A 10 -16.25 -4.89 12.85
CA ALA A 10 -17.27 -5.84 13.27
C ALA A 10 -16.82 -7.30 13.13
N ASN A 11 -15.74 -7.55 12.36
CA ASN A 11 -15.11 -8.86 12.18
C ASN A 11 -16.09 -9.90 11.63
N THR A 12 -16.75 -9.57 10.52
CA THR A 12 -17.71 -10.48 9.88
C THR A 12 -16.96 -11.49 9.01
N THR A 13 -16.84 -12.73 9.49
CA THR A 13 -16.01 -13.80 8.92
C THR A 13 -16.80 -14.96 8.31
N ASN A 14 -18.12 -14.96 8.37
CA ASN A 14 -18.95 -16.04 7.84
C ASN A 14 -20.36 -15.56 7.48
N TYR A 15 -21.11 -16.40 6.77
CA TYR A 15 -22.43 -16.05 6.29
C TYR A 15 -23.48 -15.91 7.40
N TRP A 16 -23.29 -16.57 8.56
CA TRP A 16 -24.19 -16.40 9.71
C TRP A 16 -24.13 -14.96 10.23
N GLY A 17 -22.92 -14.42 10.37
CA GLY A 17 -22.71 -13.01 10.74
C GLY A 17 -23.31 -12.05 9.71
N VAL A 18 -23.14 -12.34 8.42
CA VAL A 18 -23.75 -11.54 7.35
C VAL A 18 -25.28 -11.53 7.44
N LYS A 19 -25.93 -12.70 7.59
CA LYS A 19 -27.39 -12.80 7.74
C LYS A 19 -27.90 -12.06 8.98
N PHE A 20 -27.16 -12.12 10.08
CA PHE A 20 -27.51 -11.39 11.29
C PHE A 20 -27.53 -9.88 11.05
N TRP A 21 -26.48 -9.31 10.46
CA TRP A 21 -26.40 -7.87 10.18
C TRP A 21 -27.40 -7.42 9.11
N GLN A 22 -27.63 -8.26 8.10
CA GLN A 22 -28.67 -8.03 7.08
C GLN A 22 -30.06 -7.91 7.73
N ASN A 23 -30.41 -8.81 8.66
CA ASN A 23 -31.68 -8.76 9.38
C ASN A 23 -31.83 -7.52 10.29
N ILE A 24 -30.72 -6.88 10.68
CA ILE A 24 -30.71 -5.63 11.45
C ILE A 24 -30.91 -4.40 10.54
N GLY A 25 -30.80 -4.58 9.22
CA GLY A 25 -30.98 -3.50 8.22
C GLY A 25 -29.68 -2.89 7.71
N VAL A 26 -28.54 -3.57 7.87
CA VAL A 26 -27.28 -3.16 7.21
C VAL A 26 -27.38 -3.43 5.71
N GLU A 27 -27.04 -2.44 4.89
CA GLU A 27 -27.12 -2.54 3.42
C GLU A 27 -25.81 -3.06 2.79
N ARG A 28 -24.66 -2.77 3.42
CA ARG A 28 -23.35 -3.23 2.96
C ARG A 28 -22.49 -3.71 4.11
N ILE A 29 -21.80 -4.84 3.92
CA ILE A 29 -20.84 -5.36 4.89
C ILE A 29 -19.44 -5.36 4.28
N ILE A 30 -18.52 -4.71 5.00
CA ILE A 30 -17.08 -4.83 4.72
C ILE A 30 -16.59 -6.10 5.41
N LEU A 31 -16.22 -7.08 4.60
CA LEU A 31 -15.80 -8.40 5.06
C LEU A 31 -14.43 -8.36 5.76
N SER A 32 -14.21 -9.34 6.65
CA SER A 32 -12.93 -9.54 7.35
C SER A 32 -11.77 -9.69 6.37
N ARG A 33 -10.59 -9.15 6.71
CA ARG A 33 -9.39 -9.20 5.85
C ARG A 33 -8.73 -10.58 5.84
N GLU A 34 -9.18 -11.46 6.72
CA GLU A 34 -8.64 -12.79 6.97
C GLU A 34 -9.38 -13.88 6.19
N LEU A 35 -10.38 -13.51 5.39
CA LEU A 35 -11.11 -14.44 4.55
C LEU A 35 -10.34 -14.76 3.27
N SER A 36 -10.39 -16.03 2.92
CA SER A 36 -9.99 -16.55 1.62
C SER A 36 -11.04 -16.30 0.54
N MET A 37 -10.65 -16.45 -0.71
CA MET A 37 -11.58 -16.36 -1.85
C MET A 37 -12.72 -17.39 -1.78
N GLU A 38 -12.45 -18.59 -1.25
CA GLU A 38 -13.46 -19.66 -1.10
C GLU A 38 -14.51 -19.27 -0.05
N GLU A 39 -14.08 -18.73 1.09
CA GLU A 39 -14.99 -18.27 2.15
C GLU A 39 -15.83 -17.07 1.69
N ILE A 40 -15.25 -16.15 0.92
CA ILE A 40 -15.99 -15.02 0.32
C ILE A 40 -17.05 -15.54 -0.66
N ALA A 41 -16.71 -16.54 -1.49
CA ALA A 41 -17.66 -17.16 -2.41
C ALA A 41 -18.81 -17.86 -1.68
N GLU A 42 -18.53 -18.58 -0.60
CA GLU A 42 -19.56 -19.20 0.25
C GLU A 42 -20.48 -18.13 0.85
N ILE A 43 -19.92 -17.06 1.41
CA ILE A 43 -20.71 -15.95 1.97
C ILE A 43 -21.65 -15.36 0.92
N ARG A 44 -21.14 -15.08 -0.28
CA ARG A 44 -21.94 -14.53 -1.36
C ARG A 44 -23.07 -15.47 -1.78
N GLN A 45 -22.80 -16.76 -1.91
CA GLN A 45 -23.80 -17.77 -2.28
C GLN A 45 -24.92 -17.85 -1.23
N GLN A 46 -24.56 -17.80 0.06
CA GLN A 46 -25.50 -17.94 1.17
C GLN A 46 -26.30 -16.66 1.44
N CYS A 47 -25.80 -15.51 1.02
CA CYS A 47 -26.37 -14.20 1.29
C CYS A 47 -26.41 -13.37 0.01
N PRO A 48 -27.21 -13.69 -1.02
CA PRO A 48 -27.15 -13.05 -2.36
C PRO A 48 -27.66 -11.60 -2.41
N ASP A 49 -28.43 -11.14 -1.41
CA ASP A 49 -29.17 -9.87 -1.49
C ASP A 49 -28.50 -8.69 -0.76
N ILE A 50 -27.32 -8.87 -0.16
CA ILE A 50 -26.60 -7.82 0.57
C ILE A 50 -25.32 -7.39 -0.16
N GLU A 51 -24.93 -6.12 -0.09
CA GLU A 51 -23.68 -5.69 -0.71
C GLU A 51 -22.47 -6.16 0.10
N LEU A 52 -21.48 -6.72 -0.58
CA LEU A 52 -20.21 -7.16 0.00
C LEU A 52 -19.06 -6.25 -0.46
N GLU A 53 -18.27 -5.76 0.50
CA GLU A 53 -17.06 -5.00 0.24
C GLU A 53 -15.82 -5.76 0.71
N VAL A 54 -14.81 -5.89 -0.17
CA VAL A 54 -13.57 -6.65 0.10
C VAL A 54 -12.36 -5.73 0.03
N PHE A 55 -11.47 -5.82 1.02
CA PHE A 55 -10.24 -5.05 1.07
C PHE A 55 -9.16 -5.68 0.18
N ILE A 56 -8.63 -4.90 -0.77
CA ILE A 56 -7.73 -5.43 -1.83
C ILE A 56 -6.39 -4.71 -1.96
N HIS A 57 -6.19 -3.57 -1.30
CA HIS A 57 -4.94 -2.82 -1.43
C HIS A 57 -4.60 -1.92 -0.25
N GLY A 58 -3.30 -1.82 0.03
CA GLY A 58 -2.72 -0.88 0.99
C GLY A 58 -2.23 -1.57 2.27
N ALA A 59 -2.00 -0.80 3.34
CA ALA A 59 -1.39 -1.33 4.55
C ALA A 59 -2.20 -2.48 5.17
N LEU A 60 -1.66 -3.71 5.09
CA LEU A 60 -2.24 -4.87 5.74
C LEU A 60 -2.04 -4.74 7.25
N CYS A 61 -3.13 -4.88 8.02
CA CYS A 61 -3.04 -4.80 9.46
C CYS A 61 -2.46 -6.12 9.99
N ILE A 62 -1.56 -6.03 10.98
CA ILE A 62 -1.07 -7.21 11.69
C ILE A 62 -2.09 -7.75 12.69
N ALA A 63 -3.06 -6.92 13.08
CA ALA A 63 -4.11 -7.27 14.03
C ALA A 63 -5.37 -7.71 13.30
N TYR A 64 -6.02 -8.73 13.86
CA TYR A 64 -7.24 -9.33 13.32
C TYR A 64 -8.35 -8.28 13.18
N SER A 65 -8.79 -8.02 11.95
CA SER A 65 -9.79 -7.00 11.60
C SER A 65 -9.53 -5.61 12.19
N GLY A 66 -8.27 -5.24 12.35
CA GLY A 66 -7.87 -3.93 12.89
C GLY A 66 -8.07 -3.77 14.39
N ARG A 67 -8.43 -4.85 15.12
CA ARG A 67 -8.55 -4.86 16.59
C ARG A 67 -7.18 -4.88 17.24
N CYS A 68 -6.51 -3.74 17.22
CA CYS A 68 -5.16 -3.55 17.71
C CYS A 68 -5.16 -2.75 19.02
N LEU A 69 -4.18 -2.99 19.90
CA LEU A 69 -3.95 -2.14 21.07
C LEU A 69 -2.69 -1.27 20.95
N LEU A 70 -1.82 -1.53 19.97
CA LEU A 70 -0.51 -0.88 19.85
C LEU A 70 -0.62 0.64 19.69
N SER A 71 -1.48 1.12 18.80
CA SER A 71 -1.63 2.56 18.57
C SER A 71 -2.19 3.28 19.81
N GLY A 72 -3.10 2.63 20.55
CA GLY A 72 -3.66 3.16 21.79
C GLY A 72 -2.63 3.18 22.91
N TYR A 73 -1.83 2.13 23.02
CA TYR A 73 -0.75 2.02 23.99
C TYR A 73 0.35 3.06 23.75
N PHE A 74 0.86 3.14 22.52
CA PHE A 74 1.96 4.05 22.21
C PHE A 74 1.52 5.51 22.10
N ASN A 75 0.42 5.80 21.41
CA ASN A 75 0.08 7.19 21.03
C ASN A 75 -1.19 7.71 21.67
N HIS A 76 -1.83 6.93 22.56
CA HIS A 76 -3.15 7.25 23.09
C HIS A 76 -4.20 7.51 21.99
N ARG A 77 -4.00 6.87 20.83
CA ARG A 77 -4.90 6.93 19.67
C ARG A 77 -5.51 5.58 19.42
N ASP A 78 -6.79 5.45 19.77
CA ASP A 78 -7.53 4.20 19.65
C ASP A 78 -7.69 3.79 18.17
N PRO A 79 -7.01 2.72 17.72
CA PRO A 79 -7.18 2.22 16.36
C PRO A 79 -8.59 1.68 16.11
N ASN A 80 -9.34 1.29 17.15
CA ASN A 80 -10.72 0.82 17.04
C ASN A 80 -11.71 1.97 16.74
N GLN A 81 -11.30 3.22 16.94
CA GLN A 81 -12.04 4.42 16.53
C GLN A 81 -11.53 5.01 15.20
N GLY A 82 -10.74 4.26 14.43
CA GLY A 82 -10.20 4.70 13.14
C GLY A 82 -9.03 5.68 13.25
N THR A 83 -8.43 5.85 14.43
CA THR A 83 -7.32 6.80 14.66
C THR A 83 -5.92 6.16 14.64
N CYS A 84 -5.82 4.90 14.16
CA CYS A 84 -4.58 4.13 14.09
C CYS A 84 -3.42 4.93 13.46
N THR A 85 -2.26 4.97 14.11
CA THR A 85 -1.05 5.68 13.63
C THR A 85 -0.07 4.80 12.85
N ASN A 86 -0.44 3.53 12.59
CA ASN A 86 0.46 2.53 12.01
C ASN A 86 1.74 2.34 12.84
N SER A 87 1.63 2.25 14.17
CA SER A 87 2.80 2.04 15.04
C SER A 87 3.57 0.77 14.71
N CYS A 88 2.90 -0.31 14.30
CA CYS A 88 3.51 -1.52 13.74
C CYS A 88 4.30 -1.34 12.44
N ARG A 89 4.48 -0.09 11.97
CA ARG A 89 5.20 0.28 10.75
C ARG A 89 6.15 1.44 11.00
N TRP A 90 6.42 1.83 12.23
CA TRP A 90 7.39 2.89 12.48
C TRP A 90 8.81 2.46 12.13
N ASP A 91 9.69 3.47 12.07
CA ASP A 91 11.12 3.25 11.89
C ASP A 91 11.74 2.81 13.22
N TYR A 92 11.86 1.49 13.37
CA TYR A 92 12.42 0.85 14.55
C TYR A 92 13.87 0.46 14.29
N LYS A 93 14.77 0.97 15.13
CA LYS A 93 16.18 0.56 15.16
C LYS A 93 16.31 -0.67 16.06
N VAL A 94 17.04 -1.67 15.60
CA VAL A 94 17.27 -2.91 16.35
C VAL A 94 18.60 -2.80 17.09
N HIS A 95 18.55 -3.12 18.37
CA HIS A 95 19.68 -3.20 19.29
C HIS A 95 19.76 -4.61 19.84
N ASN A 96 20.98 -5.14 19.98
CA ASN A 96 21.17 -6.45 20.58
C ASN A 96 20.90 -6.41 22.08
N ALA A 97 20.38 -7.51 22.64
CA ALA A 97 20.17 -7.64 24.07
C ALA A 97 20.84 -8.87 24.69
N THR A 98 21.23 -8.78 25.96
CA THR A 98 21.50 -9.93 26.86
C THR A 98 20.40 -10.01 27.90
N GLU A 99 19.91 -11.22 28.18
CA GLU A 99 19.06 -11.46 29.33
C GLU A 99 19.90 -11.45 30.61
N SER A 100 19.43 -10.72 31.63
CA SER A 100 19.98 -10.78 32.98
C SER A 100 19.62 -12.10 33.66
N ASP A 101 20.28 -12.44 34.77
CA ASP A 101 19.91 -13.60 35.61
C ASP A 101 18.47 -13.52 36.17
N ALA A 102 17.82 -12.35 36.06
CA ALA A 102 16.42 -12.10 36.41
C ALA A 102 15.47 -12.14 35.20
N GLY A 103 15.98 -12.30 33.97
CA GLY A 103 15.21 -12.36 32.72
C GLY A 103 15.00 -11.02 31.99
N ASP A 104 15.70 -9.94 32.40
CA ASP A 104 15.56 -8.61 31.78
C ASP A 104 16.52 -8.42 30.59
N ALA A 105 16.04 -7.88 29.47
CA ALA A 105 16.84 -7.62 28.27
C ALA A 105 17.67 -6.31 28.38
N GLN A 106 19.00 -6.38 28.15
CA GLN A 106 19.94 -5.25 28.26
C GLN A 106 20.81 -5.05 27.01
N LEU A 107 21.08 -3.80 26.59
CA LEU A 107 21.87 -3.47 25.39
C LEU A 107 23.29 -4.08 25.35
N LEU A 108 23.64 -4.70 24.22
CA LEU A 108 25.00 -5.15 23.88
C LEU A 108 25.78 -4.07 23.10
N GLN A 109 27.05 -3.84 23.47
CA GLN A 109 27.96 -2.96 22.70
C GLN A 109 28.79 -3.77 21.69
N GLY A 110 28.89 -3.30 20.43
CA GLY A 110 29.94 -3.72 19.48
C GLY A 110 29.54 -4.62 18.29
N PHE A 111 28.27 -4.68 17.87
CA PHE A 111 27.82 -5.50 16.72
C PHE A 111 27.21 -4.66 15.60
N ASN A 112 27.38 -5.06 14.34
CA ASN A 112 26.89 -4.36 13.14
C ASN A 112 25.75 -5.16 12.48
N PHE A 113 24.54 -4.58 12.49
CA PHE A 113 23.32 -5.18 11.97
C PHE A 113 23.30 -5.33 10.44
N GLU A 114 23.79 -4.34 9.69
CA GLU A 114 23.79 -4.38 8.22
C GLU A 114 24.64 -5.54 7.69
N LYS A 115 25.80 -5.77 8.31
CA LYS A 115 26.69 -6.89 7.96
C LYS A 115 26.02 -8.25 8.22
N ALA A 116 25.30 -8.38 9.32
CA ALA A 116 24.59 -9.62 9.66
C ALA A 116 23.37 -9.85 8.75
N GLN A 117 22.69 -8.79 8.34
CA GLN A 117 21.58 -8.84 7.40
C GLN A 117 22.04 -9.19 5.98
N GLU A 118 23.19 -8.68 5.53
CA GLU A 118 23.81 -9.04 4.25
C GLU A 118 24.26 -10.51 4.22
N GLU A 119 24.89 -11.00 5.30
CA GLU A 119 25.29 -12.41 5.44
C GLU A 119 24.07 -13.36 5.49
N ALA A 120 22.94 -12.90 6.05
CA ALA A 120 21.67 -13.63 6.07
C ALA A 120 20.98 -13.66 4.69
N ASN A 121 20.97 -12.52 3.98
CA ASN A 121 20.37 -12.41 2.65
C ASN A 121 21.13 -13.20 1.58
N GLN A 122 22.44 -13.43 1.76
CA GLN A 122 23.24 -14.27 0.86
C GLN A 122 22.95 -15.77 0.97
N ASN A 123 22.29 -16.22 2.04
CA ASN A 123 22.28 -17.64 2.40
C ASN A 123 20.95 -18.38 2.30
N PHE A 124 19.79 -17.79 1.98
CA PHE A 124 18.57 -18.62 1.88
C PHE A 124 17.45 -18.18 0.92
N GLU A 125 16.97 -19.20 0.19
CA GLU A 125 15.67 -19.33 -0.49
C GLU A 125 14.53 -19.59 0.51
N GLY A 126 13.29 -19.76 0.06
CA GLY A 126 12.08 -19.71 0.90
C GLY A 126 11.57 -21.01 1.57
N ILE A 127 10.34 -20.87 2.06
CA ILE A 127 9.53 -21.70 2.97
C ILE A 127 9.31 -23.13 2.44
N ASN A 128 9.96 -24.13 3.05
CA ASN A 128 9.62 -25.57 3.07
C ASN A 128 10.62 -26.35 3.95
N GLY A 129 10.48 -26.29 5.27
CA GLY A 129 11.28 -27.12 6.19
C GLY A 129 12.69 -26.59 6.52
N GLN A 130 12.87 -25.27 6.57
CA GLN A 130 14.16 -24.68 6.95
C GLN A 130 14.43 -24.71 8.45
N LYS A 131 15.70 -24.92 8.80
CA LYS A 131 16.21 -24.74 10.16
C LYS A 131 16.09 -23.26 10.54
N ARG A 132 15.38 -23.00 11.64
CA ARG A 132 15.26 -21.68 12.29
C ARG A 132 16.64 -21.06 12.48
N HIS A 133 16.75 -19.75 12.19
CA HIS A 133 18.02 -19.03 12.33
C HIS A 133 18.50 -19.06 13.79
N PRO A 134 19.79 -19.31 14.09
CA PRO A 134 20.30 -19.37 15.47
C PRO A 134 20.10 -18.10 16.31
N TYR A 135 19.73 -16.98 15.68
CA TYR A 135 19.43 -15.71 16.34
C TYR A 135 17.93 -15.44 16.49
N ALA A 136 17.04 -16.22 15.87
CA ALA A 136 15.60 -16.08 16.07
C ALA A 136 15.15 -16.51 17.47
N ASP A 137 16.03 -17.15 18.25
CA ASP A 137 15.79 -17.51 19.65
C ASP A 137 16.35 -16.45 20.63
N LYS A 138 16.90 -15.34 20.14
CA LYS A 138 17.45 -14.27 20.98
C LYS A 138 16.44 -13.14 21.17
N VAL A 139 16.48 -12.52 22.35
CA VAL A 139 15.79 -11.26 22.61
C VAL A 139 16.61 -10.12 22.01
N PHE A 140 15.93 -9.22 21.31
CA PHE A 140 16.48 -7.95 20.85
C PHE A 140 15.74 -6.81 21.53
N LEU A 141 16.31 -5.62 21.51
CA LEU A 141 15.64 -4.38 21.89
C LEU A 141 15.37 -3.58 20.62
N ILE A 142 14.20 -2.96 20.52
CA ILE A 142 13.89 -2.00 19.47
C ILE A 142 13.70 -0.61 20.07
N GLU A 143 14.15 0.39 19.34
CA GLU A 143 14.01 1.80 19.66
C GLU A 143 13.31 2.49 18.48
N GLU A 144 12.28 3.30 18.77
CA GLU A 144 11.64 4.10 17.73
C GLU A 144 12.40 5.42 17.55
N SER A 145 12.60 5.84 16.29
CA SER A 145 13.41 7.01 15.96
C SER A 145 12.98 8.33 16.62
N ASN A 146 11.69 8.50 16.97
CA ASN A 146 11.18 9.67 17.69
C ASN A 146 11.07 9.48 19.22
N ARG A 147 11.51 8.34 19.78
CA ARG A 147 11.54 8.03 21.21
C ARG A 147 12.91 7.51 21.66
N PRO A 148 13.98 8.31 21.52
CA PRO A 148 15.31 7.89 21.92
C PRO A 148 15.36 7.58 23.42
N GLY A 149 15.89 6.42 23.79
CA GLY A 149 15.99 5.90 25.15
C GLY A 149 14.85 4.98 25.58
N GLU A 150 13.73 4.91 24.84
CA GLU A 150 12.62 3.99 25.13
C GLU A 150 12.82 2.64 24.44
N MET A 151 13.67 1.81 25.04
CA MET A 151 13.99 0.47 24.53
C MET A 151 12.86 -0.53 24.83
N MET A 152 12.42 -1.28 23.82
CA MET A 152 11.36 -2.28 23.94
C MET A 152 11.88 -3.66 23.54
N PRO A 153 11.71 -4.71 24.36
CA PRO A 153 12.10 -6.05 23.95
C PRO A 153 11.25 -6.55 22.79
N ILE A 154 11.89 -7.20 21.84
CA ILE A 154 11.25 -7.92 20.74
C ILE A 154 11.81 -9.34 20.64
N MET A 155 10.92 -10.27 20.36
CA MET A 155 11.21 -11.68 20.19
C MET A 155 10.55 -12.16 18.91
N GLU A 156 11.20 -13.12 18.27
CA GLU A 156 10.66 -13.81 17.10
C GLU A 156 10.07 -15.15 17.55
N ASP A 157 8.91 -15.52 17.02
CA ASP A 157 8.36 -16.87 17.16
C ASP A 157 8.59 -17.70 15.88
N GLU A 158 8.00 -18.88 15.79
CA GLU A 158 8.10 -19.74 14.59
C GLU A 158 7.51 -19.13 13.31
N HIS A 159 6.76 -18.04 13.43
CA HIS A 159 6.11 -17.31 12.35
C HIS A 159 6.74 -15.94 12.07
N GLY A 160 7.81 -15.57 12.79
CA GLY A 160 8.53 -14.33 12.61
C GLY A 160 8.13 -13.23 13.59
N THR A 161 8.57 -12.00 13.30
CA THR A 161 8.30 -10.82 14.14
C THR A 161 7.23 -9.92 13.50
N TYR A 162 6.14 -9.65 14.24
CA TYR A 162 4.97 -8.96 13.68
C TYR A 162 5.09 -7.42 13.57
N ILE A 163 5.93 -6.75 14.37
CA ILE A 163 6.00 -5.27 14.42
C ILE A 163 6.91 -4.66 13.34
N MET A 164 7.65 -5.48 12.57
CA MET A 164 8.61 -4.98 11.57
C MET A 164 8.43 -5.58 10.17
N ASN A 165 7.63 -6.64 10.02
CA ASN A 165 7.48 -7.37 8.74
C ASN A 165 6.09 -7.17 8.08
N SER A 166 5.44 -6.04 8.34
CA SER A 166 4.10 -5.80 7.80
C SER A 166 4.15 -5.33 6.33
N LYS A 167 3.88 -6.26 5.41
CA LYS A 167 3.73 -6.00 3.97
C LYS A 167 2.45 -5.22 3.65
N ASP A 168 2.37 -4.64 2.46
CA ASP A 168 1.14 -4.07 1.93
C ASP A 168 0.35 -5.16 1.19
N LEU A 169 -0.98 -5.11 1.26
CA LEU A 169 -1.85 -5.95 0.45
C LEU A 169 -1.85 -5.42 -0.99
N ARG A 170 -1.75 -6.33 -1.96
CA ARG A 170 -2.09 -6.10 -3.37
C ARG A 170 -2.77 -7.34 -3.90
N SER A 171 -3.96 -7.15 -4.43
CA SER A 171 -4.80 -8.24 -4.94
C SER A 171 -5.50 -7.80 -6.22
N ILE A 172 -4.77 -7.14 -7.12
CA ILE A 172 -5.31 -6.65 -8.39
C ILE A 172 -5.52 -7.81 -9.37
N GLU A 173 -4.72 -8.87 -9.23
CA GLU A 173 -4.73 -10.10 -10.01
C GLU A 173 -6.04 -10.89 -9.85
N VAL A 174 -6.68 -10.79 -8.69
CA VAL A 174 -7.90 -11.54 -8.36
C VAL A 174 -9.18 -10.74 -8.59
N VAL A 175 -9.09 -9.52 -9.13
CA VAL A 175 -10.26 -8.66 -9.40
C VAL A 175 -11.28 -9.38 -10.27
N GLU A 176 -10.84 -10.12 -11.29
CA GLU A 176 -11.74 -10.91 -12.14
C GLU A 176 -12.49 -11.99 -11.33
N LYS A 177 -11.80 -12.68 -10.42
CA LYS A 177 -12.41 -13.70 -9.56
C LYS A 177 -13.43 -13.08 -8.59
N LEU A 178 -13.10 -11.95 -7.97
CA LEU A 178 -14.01 -11.22 -7.07
C LEU A 178 -15.26 -10.72 -7.82
N ALA A 179 -15.09 -10.21 -9.04
CA ALA A 179 -16.21 -9.80 -9.89
C ALA A 179 -17.11 -10.99 -10.25
N LYS A 180 -16.53 -12.15 -10.59
CA LYS A 180 -17.29 -13.39 -10.87
C LYS A 180 -18.03 -13.93 -9.66
N ILE A 181 -17.46 -13.81 -8.46
CA ILE A 181 -18.16 -14.15 -7.22
C ILE A 181 -19.40 -13.26 -7.08
N GLY A 182 -19.30 -11.97 -7.40
CA GLY A 182 -20.36 -10.99 -7.20
C GLY A 182 -20.11 -10.12 -5.97
N VAL A 183 -18.84 -9.76 -5.75
CA VAL A 183 -18.45 -8.73 -4.78
C VAL A 183 -18.79 -7.35 -5.37
N ASP A 184 -19.49 -6.54 -4.59
CA ASP A 184 -20.07 -5.27 -5.04
C ASP A 184 -19.08 -4.09 -4.95
N SER A 185 -18.15 -4.14 -4.01
CA SER A 185 -17.22 -3.04 -3.72
C SER A 185 -15.82 -3.53 -3.38
N LEU A 186 -14.81 -2.80 -3.87
CA LEU A 186 -13.40 -3.04 -3.57
C LEU A 186 -12.85 -1.91 -2.71
N LYS A 187 -12.21 -2.25 -1.59
CA LYS A 187 -11.70 -1.29 -0.60
C LYS A 187 -10.18 -1.15 -0.67
N VAL A 188 -9.73 0.11 -0.72
CA VAL A 188 -8.32 0.52 -0.72
C VAL A 188 -8.04 1.33 0.54
N GLU A 189 -6.90 1.08 1.21
CA GLU A 189 -6.41 1.93 2.31
C GLU A 189 -5.63 3.14 1.79
N GLY A 190 -6.22 4.32 1.95
CA GLY A 190 -5.66 5.60 1.48
C GLY A 190 -5.44 6.65 2.57
N ARG A 191 -5.79 6.39 3.84
CA ARG A 191 -5.90 7.44 4.89
C ARG A 191 -4.63 8.25 5.10
N THR A 192 -3.47 7.60 5.00
CA THR A 192 -2.15 8.23 5.19
C THR A 192 -1.35 8.31 3.89
N LYS A 193 -2.00 8.05 2.74
CA LYS A 193 -1.33 7.99 1.45
C LYS A 193 -1.49 9.32 0.71
N SER A 194 -0.55 9.60 -0.20
CA SER A 194 -0.59 10.82 -1.00
C SER A 194 -1.73 10.79 -2.02
N LEU A 195 -2.15 11.97 -2.49
CA LEU A 195 -3.11 12.09 -3.60
C LEU A 195 -2.66 11.28 -4.82
N TYR A 196 -1.37 11.34 -5.15
CA TYR A 196 -0.77 10.57 -6.24
C TYR A 196 -0.94 9.06 -6.07
N TYR A 197 -0.66 8.53 -4.88
CA TYR A 197 -0.85 7.12 -4.60
C TYR A 197 -2.31 6.70 -4.82
N VAL A 198 -3.25 7.43 -4.21
CA VAL A 198 -4.69 7.09 -4.31
C VAL A 198 -5.17 7.17 -5.76
N ALA A 199 -4.76 8.19 -6.52
CA ALA A 199 -5.12 8.34 -7.92
C ALA A 199 -4.60 7.19 -8.79
N ARG A 200 -3.34 6.77 -8.61
CA ARG A 200 -2.75 5.67 -9.37
C ARG A 200 -3.39 4.33 -9.01
N VAL A 201 -3.58 4.03 -7.73
CA VAL A 201 -4.27 2.82 -7.30
C VAL A 201 -5.69 2.79 -7.87
N ALA A 202 -6.45 3.90 -7.76
CA ALA A 202 -7.81 3.96 -8.30
C ALA A 202 -7.86 3.73 -9.81
N GLN A 203 -6.95 4.33 -10.58
CA GLN A 203 -6.86 4.11 -12.03
C GLN A 203 -6.54 2.65 -12.38
N SER A 204 -5.53 2.06 -11.74
CA SER A 204 -5.11 0.68 -12.05
C SER A 204 -6.21 -0.32 -11.71
N TYR A 205 -6.86 -0.18 -10.54
CA TYR A 205 -7.99 -1.05 -10.18
C TYR A 205 -9.24 -0.80 -11.02
N ARG A 206 -9.55 0.45 -11.40
CA ARG A 206 -10.67 0.73 -12.32
C ARG A 206 -10.48 0.01 -13.65
N LYS A 207 -9.27 0.09 -14.23
CA LYS A 207 -8.93 -0.64 -15.45
C LYS A 207 -9.04 -2.16 -15.28
N ALA A 208 -8.54 -2.71 -14.18
CA ALA A 208 -8.68 -4.13 -13.88
C ALA A 208 -10.16 -4.58 -13.80
N ILE A 209 -11.02 -3.77 -13.17
CA ILE A 209 -12.46 -4.06 -13.10
C ILE A 209 -13.10 -3.95 -14.50
N ASP A 210 -12.78 -2.91 -15.27
CA ASP A 210 -13.34 -2.71 -16.61
C ASP A 210 -12.91 -3.82 -17.58
N ASP A 211 -11.67 -4.29 -17.47
CA ASP A 211 -11.14 -5.42 -18.23
C ASP A 211 -11.84 -6.72 -17.81
N ALA A 212 -11.99 -6.99 -16.51
CA ALA A 212 -12.70 -8.15 -16.00
C ALA A 212 -14.17 -8.22 -16.43
N VAL A 213 -14.91 -7.12 -16.28
CA VAL A 213 -16.34 -7.04 -16.67
C VAL A 213 -16.52 -7.22 -18.17
N ALA A 214 -15.58 -6.74 -18.98
CA ALA A 214 -15.60 -6.92 -20.42
C ALA A 214 -15.06 -8.28 -20.91
N GLY A 215 -14.63 -9.16 -20.00
CA GLY A 215 -14.02 -10.45 -20.34
C GLY A 215 -12.66 -10.34 -21.04
N ARG A 216 -11.96 -9.22 -20.87
CA ARG A 216 -10.58 -9.05 -21.38
C ARG A 216 -9.58 -9.75 -20.46
N PRO A 217 -8.47 -10.27 -21.01
CA PRO A 217 -7.41 -10.86 -20.19
C PRO A 217 -6.80 -9.81 -19.26
N PHE A 218 -6.27 -10.27 -18.12
CA PHE A 218 -5.62 -9.40 -17.15
C PHE A 218 -4.42 -8.67 -17.77
N ASP A 219 -4.36 -7.35 -17.58
CA ASP A 219 -3.26 -6.52 -18.03
C ASP A 219 -2.13 -6.52 -17.00
N TYR A 220 -1.09 -7.32 -17.25
CA TYR A 220 0.05 -7.46 -16.35
C TYR A 220 0.87 -6.19 -16.14
N SER A 221 0.74 -5.17 -17.03
CA SER A 221 1.41 -3.89 -16.83
C SER A 221 0.95 -3.18 -15.56
N LEU A 222 -0.28 -3.44 -15.09
CA LEU A 222 -0.85 -2.89 -13.87
C LEU A 222 -0.05 -3.29 -12.62
N LEU A 223 0.63 -4.44 -12.65
CA LEU A 223 1.49 -4.87 -11.54
C LEU A 223 2.68 -3.92 -11.39
N SER A 224 3.35 -3.61 -12.51
CA SER A 224 4.48 -2.69 -12.54
C SER A 224 4.07 -1.27 -12.18
N GLU A 225 2.86 -0.83 -12.56
CA GLU A 225 2.33 0.47 -12.15
C GLU A 225 2.19 0.60 -10.64
N LEU A 226 1.67 -0.44 -9.97
CA LEU A 226 1.51 -0.46 -8.53
C LEU A 226 2.85 -0.64 -7.80
N GLU A 227 3.77 -1.44 -8.35
CA GLU A 227 5.12 -1.63 -7.80
C GLU A 227 5.92 -0.33 -7.75
N GLY A 228 5.70 0.57 -8.71
CA GLY A 228 6.31 1.91 -8.74
C GLY A 228 5.81 2.84 -7.63
N LEU A 229 4.79 2.47 -6.86
CA LEU A 229 4.28 3.26 -5.74
C LEU A 229 5.02 2.92 -4.45
N ALA A 230 5.11 3.89 -3.53
CA ALA A 230 5.69 3.66 -2.21
C ALA A 230 4.95 2.56 -1.44
N ASN A 231 5.63 1.44 -1.20
CA ASN A 231 5.11 0.23 -0.58
C ASN A 231 6.18 -0.43 0.33
N ARG A 232 5.78 -1.41 1.15
CA ARG A 232 6.68 -2.22 2.01
C ARG A 232 6.72 -3.68 1.56
N GLY A 233 6.85 -3.89 0.26
CA GLY A 233 6.61 -5.16 -0.39
C GLY A 233 5.13 -5.53 -0.41
N TYR A 234 4.74 -6.35 -1.38
CA TYR A 234 3.36 -6.80 -1.55
C TYR A 234 3.14 -8.25 -1.11
N THR A 235 1.91 -8.52 -0.68
CA THR A 235 1.37 -9.87 -0.42
C THR A 235 -0.09 -9.94 -0.89
N SER A 236 -0.56 -11.13 -1.25
CA SER A 236 -1.97 -11.43 -1.51
C SER A 236 -2.78 -11.60 -0.22
N GLY A 237 -2.12 -11.62 0.95
CA GLY A 237 -2.78 -11.84 2.24
C GLY A 237 -3.51 -13.17 2.28
N PHE A 238 -4.70 -13.18 2.90
CA PHE A 238 -5.50 -14.40 3.05
C PHE A 238 -6.32 -14.76 1.81
N LEU A 239 -6.50 -13.83 0.87
CA LEU A 239 -7.26 -14.05 -0.36
C LEU A 239 -6.68 -15.21 -1.18
N GLU A 240 -5.35 -15.25 -1.31
CA GLU A 240 -4.63 -16.36 -1.94
C GLU A 240 -3.46 -16.79 -1.04
N ARG A 241 -3.57 -17.99 -0.44
CA ARG A 241 -2.53 -18.58 0.43
C ARG A 241 -1.28 -19.02 -0.33
N HIS A 242 -1.40 -19.30 -1.63
CA HIS A 242 -0.30 -19.65 -2.51
C HIS A 242 -0.43 -18.87 -3.83
N GLN A 243 0.57 -18.07 -4.18
CA GLN A 243 0.59 -17.40 -5.48
C GLN A 243 0.97 -18.40 -6.59
N THR A 244 0.31 -18.33 -7.74
CA THR A 244 0.62 -19.20 -8.88
C THR A 244 1.99 -18.85 -9.48
N GLN A 245 2.69 -19.86 -10.01
CA GLN A 245 4.03 -19.74 -10.61
C GLN A 245 4.10 -18.73 -11.76
N ASP A 246 3.01 -18.52 -12.48
CA ASP A 246 2.92 -17.57 -13.61
C ASP A 246 3.18 -16.12 -13.19
N TYR A 247 2.75 -15.72 -11.98
CA TYR A 247 2.99 -14.36 -11.46
C TYR A 247 4.44 -14.16 -11.01
N GLN A 248 5.09 -15.20 -10.48
CA GLN A 248 6.48 -15.13 -10.02
C GLN A 248 7.44 -14.92 -11.19
N ASN A 249 7.19 -15.57 -12.33
CA ASN A 249 8.02 -15.45 -13.53
C ASN A 249 7.95 -14.07 -14.18
N TYR A 250 6.83 -13.36 -14.07
CA TYR A 250 6.68 -12.01 -14.63
C TYR A 250 7.46 -10.96 -13.82
N LEU A 251 7.48 -11.10 -12.49
CA LEU A 251 8.26 -10.24 -11.60
C LEU A 251 9.78 -10.38 -11.83
N THR A 252 10.25 -11.60 -12.11
CA THR A 252 11.68 -11.88 -12.35
C THR A 252 12.10 -11.62 -13.79
N GLY A 253 11.22 -11.81 -14.78
CA GLY A 253 11.55 -11.72 -16.21
C GLY A 253 11.51 -10.32 -16.83
N HIS A 254 10.77 -9.36 -16.24
CA HIS A 254 10.56 -8.03 -16.83
C HIS A 254 10.70 -6.88 -15.81
N SER A 255 11.70 -6.97 -14.93
CA SER A 255 12.09 -5.88 -14.03
C SER A 255 12.74 -4.71 -14.78
N ILE A 256 11.94 -3.97 -15.53
CA ILE A 256 12.17 -2.56 -15.79
C ILE A 256 10.90 -1.84 -15.35
N ALA A 257 10.67 -1.84 -14.04
CA ALA A 257 9.63 -0.98 -13.48
C ALA A 257 9.96 0.46 -13.87
N LYS A 258 9.08 1.10 -14.65
CA LYS A 258 9.19 2.51 -15.03
C LYS A 258 9.09 3.34 -13.75
N GLN A 259 10.24 3.61 -13.12
CA GLN A 259 10.27 4.40 -11.90
C GLN A 259 9.76 5.80 -12.26
N SER A 260 8.73 6.24 -11.56
CA SER A 260 8.12 7.55 -11.80
C SER A 260 8.09 8.31 -10.49
N GLN A 261 8.58 9.54 -10.52
CA GLN A 261 8.61 10.42 -9.36
C GLN A 261 7.47 11.42 -9.48
N TYR A 262 6.54 11.45 -8.52
CA TYR A 262 5.51 12.48 -8.47
C TYR A 262 6.15 13.87 -8.30
N VAL A 263 5.91 14.80 -9.23
CA VAL A 263 6.57 16.12 -9.23
C VAL A 263 5.63 17.28 -8.94
N GLY A 264 4.33 17.12 -9.09
CA GLY A 264 3.36 18.17 -8.79
C GLY A 264 1.98 17.89 -9.37
N HIS A 265 1.08 18.86 -9.25
CA HIS A 265 -0.26 18.77 -9.84
C HIS A 265 -0.72 20.12 -10.37
N VAL A 266 -1.63 20.07 -11.33
CA VAL A 266 -2.23 21.25 -11.96
C VAL A 266 -3.27 21.86 -11.03
N THR A 267 -3.13 23.16 -10.75
CA THR A 267 -4.09 23.93 -9.95
C THR A 267 -5.04 24.75 -10.81
N GLU A 268 -4.55 25.28 -11.94
CA GLU A 268 -5.32 26.14 -12.85
C GLU A 268 -4.74 26.04 -14.26
N ILE A 269 -5.57 26.27 -15.28
CA ILE A 269 -5.15 26.38 -16.68
C ILE A 269 -5.74 27.65 -17.26
N ASP A 270 -4.91 28.52 -17.84
CA ASP A 270 -5.37 29.75 -18.48
C ASP A 270 -5.92 29.53 -19.90
N ALA A 271 -6.51 30.59 -20.48
CA ALA A 271 -7.14 30.53 -21.80
C ALA A 271 -6.16 30.14 -22.91
N GLU A 272 -4.88 30.50 -22.76
CA GLU A 272 -3.78 30.18 -23.66
C GLU A 272 -3.32 28.72 -23.51
N GLY A 273 -3.77 28.01 -22.48
CA GLY A 273 -3.45 26.59 -22.25
C GLY A 273 -2.20 26.35 -21.41
N TRP A 274 -1.75 27.35 -20.66
CA TRP A 274 -0.68 27.18 -19.67
C TRP A 274 -1.26 26.71 -18.35
N ALA A 275 -0.79 25.57 -17.86
CA ALA A 275 -1.15 25.05 -16.56
C ALA A 275 -0.22 25.60 -15.48
N THR A 276 -0.80 26.19 -14.44
CA THR A 276 -0.11 26.44 -13.17
C THR A 276 0.04 25.10 -12.43
N VAL A 277 1.28 24.74 -12.11
CA VAL A 277 1.65 23.51 -11.41
C VAL A 277 2.15 23.85 -10.02
N GLU A 278 1.52 23.28 -8.99
CA GLU A 278 2.07 23.28 -7.63
C GLU A 278 3.14 22.18 -7.53
N VAL A 279 4.39 22.60 -7.43
CA VAL A 279 5.54 21.71 -7.46
C VAL A 279 5.72 21.04 -6.10
N LYS A 280 6.05 19.75 -6.13
CA LYS A 280 6.37 18.92 -4.97
C LYS A 280 7.79 18.37 -5.02
N ASN A 281 8.26 17.91 -6.18
CA ASN A 281 9.62 17.42 -6.40
C ASN A 281 10.26 18.06 -7.62
N ARG A 282 11.59 17.94 -7.73
CA ARG A 282 12.38 18.57 -8.79
C ARG A 282 12.06 18.01 -10.18
N PHE A 283 11.84 18.87 -11.16
CA PHE A 283 11.85 18.53 -12.59
C PHE A 283 12.42 19.69 -13.43
N ALA A 284 12.81 19.40 -14.67
CA ALA A 284 13.48 20.34 -15.55
C ALA A 284 13.00 20.21 -17.00
N ILE A 285 13.23 21.26 -17.79
CA ILE A 285 13.10 21.20 -19.25
C ILE A 285 13.97 20.04 -19.77
N GLY A 286 13.40 19.26 -20.69
CA GLY A 286 13.97 18.02 -21.22
C GLY A 286 13.45 16.75 -20.55
N ASP A 287 12.93 16.84 -19.31
CA ASP A 287 12.34 15.69 -18.61
C ASP A 287 11.11 15.15 -19.36
N SER A 288 10.93 13.83 -19.31
CA SER A 288 9.68 13.19 -19.74
C SER A 288 8.70 13.20 -18.57
N LEU A 289 7.57 13.88 -18.76
CA LEU A 289 6.52 14.01 -17.76
C LEU A 289 5.31 13.16 -18.16
N GLU A 290 4.86 12.32 -17.25
CA GLU A 290 3.59 11.64 -17.32
C GLU A 290 2.50 12.50 -16.67
N ILE A 291 1.56 12.94 -17.50
CA ILE A 291 0.35 13.66 -17.11
C ILE A 291 -0.73 12.63 -16.83
N ILE A 292 -1.16 12.56 -15.58
CA ILE A 292 -2.13 11.58 -15.07
C ILE A 292 -3.46 12.29 -14.88
N HIS A 293 -4.47 11.84 -15.61
CA HIS A 293 -5.78 12.47 -15.66
C HIS A 293 -6.90 11.40 -15.76
N PRO A 294 -8.11 11.64 -15.22
CA PRO A 294 -9.22 10.69 -15.34
C PRO A 294 -9.59 10.30 -16.77
N SER A 295 -9.34 11.18 -17.76
CA SER A 295 -9.57 10.89 -19.18
C SER A 295 -8.46 10.07 -19.85
N GLY A 296 -7.41 9.71 -19.11
CA GLY A 296 -6.26 8.96 -19.62
C GLY A 296 -4.92 9.65 -19.35
N ASN A 297 -3.88 8.82 -19.27
CA ASN A 297 -2.51 9.27 -19.03
C ASN A 297 -1.83 9.65 -20.36
N GLN A 298 -0.95 10.65 -20.32
CA GLN A 298 -0.19 11.10 -21.48
C GLN A 298 1.25 11.39 -21.08
N THR A 299 2.21 10.86 -21.82
CA THR A 299 3.62 11.24 -21.65
C THR A 299 3.94 12.41 -22.59
N ILE A 300 4.54 13.47 -22.06
CA ILE A 300 5.02 14.64 -22.80
C ILE A 300 6.50 14.87 -22.50
N LYS A 301 7.22 15.45 -23.44
CA LYS A 301 8.55 16.02 -23.17
C LYS A 301 8.38 17.47 -22.75
N LEU A 302 8.93 17.86 -21.61
CA LEU A 302 8.83 19.24 -21.15
C LEU A 302 9.79 20.12 -21.96
N GLU A 303 9.27 21.02 -22.79
CA GLU A 303 10.08 21.89 -23.64
C GLU A 303 10.16 23.33 -23.13
N GLN A 304 9.14 23.77 -22.38
CA GLN A 304 9.04 25.14 -21.90
C GLN A 304 8.44 25.15 -20.50
N MET A 305 8.97 26.03 -19.66
CA MET A 305 8.46 26.27 -18.32
C MET A 305 8.72 27.72 -17.95
N ALA A 306 7.76 28.33 -17.27
CA ALA A 306 7.85 29.72 -16.84
C ALA A 306 7.53 29.87 -15.35
N ARG A 307 8.14 30.85 -14.69
CA ARG A 307 7.85 31.22 -13.31
C ARG A 307 7.77 32.74 -13.22
N LYS A 308 6.67 33.26 -12.66
CA LYS A 308 6.42 34.71 -12.57
C LYS A 308 6.60 35.43 -13.92
N GLY A 309 6.18 34.79 -15.02
CA GLY A 309 6.29 35.33 -16.37
C GLY A 309 7.68 35.23 -17.03
N GLN A 310 8.69 34.69 -16.34
CA GLN A 310 10.04 34.50 -16.90
C GLN A 310 10.30 33.02 -17.22
N PRO A 311 10.98 32.70 -18.34
CA PRO A 311 11.43 31.34 -18.63
C PRO A 311 12.33 30.80 -17.52
N VAL A 312 12.14 29.54 -17.15
CA VAL A 312 12.99 28.85 -16.17
C VAL A 312 13.24 27.41 -16.62
N ASP A 313 14.47 26.94 -16.44
CA ASP A 313 14.85 25.59 -16.88
C ASP A 313 14.52 24.52 -15.84
N VAL A 314 14.44 24.90 -14.56
CA VAL A 314 14.32 23.96 -13.43
C VAL A 314 13.27 24.43 -12.44
N ALA A 315 12.39 23.51 -12.06
CA ALA A 315 11.53 23.61 -10.89
C ALA A 315 12.24 22.90 -9.72
N PRO A 316 12.87 23.62 -8.77
CA PRO A 316 13.76 23.01 -7.77
C PRO A 316 13.07 22.07 -6.75
N GLY A 317 11.77 22.19 -6.51
CA GLY A 317 11.05 21.35 -5.55
C GLY A 317 9.90 22.06 -4.85
N ASN A 318 9.47 21.52 -3.71
CA ASN A 318 8.28 21.96 -2.97
C ASN A 318 8.25 23.48 -2.66
N GLY A 319 7.04 24.05 -2.61
CA GLY A 319 6.82 25.44 -2.20
C GLY A 319 6.91 26.47 -3.33
N ILE A 320 6.96 26.02 -4.58
CA ILE A 320 6.94 26.90 -5.76
C ILE A 320 5.82 26.53 -6.71
N GLN A 321 5.43 27.51 -7.52
CA GLN A 321 4.56 27.32 -8.67
C GLN A 321 5.32 27.66 -9.95
N VAL A 322 5.09 26.85 -10.97
CA VAL A 322 5.58 27.07 -12.33
C VAL A 322 4.42 26.92 -13.32
N LYS A 323 4.56 27.46 -14.52
CA LYS A 323 3.63 27.27 -15.62
C LYS A 323 4.26 26.41 -16.71
N ILE A 324 3.49 25.46 -17.25
CA ILE A 324 3.87 24.64 -18.41
C ILE A 324 2.79 24.74 -19.50
N PRO A 325 3.14 24.83 -20.80
CA PRO A 325 2.16 25.03 -21.87
C PRO A 325 1.50 23.71 -22.32
N ASN A 326 0.55 23.82 -23.25
CA ASN A 326 -0.11 22.70 -23.94
C ASN A 326 -0.92 21.76 -23.03
N MET A 327 -1.56 22.31 -22.00
CA MET A 327 -2.27 21.54 -20.97
C MET A 327 -3.79 21.65 -21.04
N ARG A 328 -4.38 22.24 -22.09
CA ARG A 328 -5.85 22.35 -22.23
C ARG A 328 -6.53 20.99 -22.04
N GLY A 329 -7.58 20.94 -21.20
CA GLY A 329 -8.31 19.70 -20.90
C GLY A 329 -7.60 18.75 -19.93
N LYS A 330 -6.58 19.23 -19.21
CA LYS A 330 -5.82 18.49 -18.18
C LYS A 330 -6.01 19.11 -16.79
N GLU A 331 -7.19 19.66 -16.53
CA GLU A 331 -7.51 20.30 -15.26
C GLU A 331 -7.35 19.29 -14.11
N LYS A 332 -6.74 19.72 -13.00
CA LYS A 332 -6.46 18.86 -11.83
C LYS A 332 -5.58 17.64 -12.12
N ALA A 333 -4.91 17.58 -13.27
CA ALA A 333 -4.01 16.47 -13.58
C ALA A 333 -2.85 16.41 -12.59
N LEU A 334 -2.43 15.19 -12.26
CA LEU A 334 -1.20 14.93 -11.52
C LEU A 334 -0.04 14.79 -12.51
N ILE A 335 1.16 15.14 -12.09
CA ILE A 335 2.35 15.12 -12.93
C ILE A 335 3.41 14.29 -12.24
N ALA A 336 3.92 13.27 -12.94
CA ALA A 336 5.07 12.50 -12.53
C ALA A 336 6.20 12.63 -13.57
N ARG A 337 7.44 12.69 -13.12
CA ARG A 337 8.60 12.56 -14.00
C ARG A 337 8.92 11.09 -14.18
N VAL A 338 9.02 10.66 -15.43
CA VAL A 338 9.52 9.33 -15.79
C VAL A 338 11.03 9.32 -15.56
N LEU A 339 11.50 8.43 -14.69
CA LEU A 339 12.91 8.16 -14.50
C LEU A 339 13.28 7.08 -15.52
N ASN A 340 14.09 7.45 -16.50
CA ASN A 340 14.67 6.46 -17.41
C ASN A 340 15.68 5.62 -16.61
N PRO A 341 15.65 4.28 -16.72
CA PRO A 341 16.70 3.41 -16.19
C PRO A 341 18.09 3.77 -16.73
#